data_AF-A0A376BN35-F1
#
_entry.id   AF-A0A376BN35-F1
#
_cell.length_a   1.000
_cell.length_b   1.000
_cell.length_c   1.000
_cell.angle_alpha   90.00
_cell.angle_beta   90.00
_cell.angle_gamma   90.00
#
_symmetry.space_group_name_H-M   'P 1'
#
loop_
_entity.id
_entity.type
_entity.pdbx_description
1 polymer ?
#
loop_
_entity_poly.entity_id
_entity_poly.type
_entity_poly.pdbx_seq_one_letter_code
_entity_poly.pdbx_strand_id
1 'polypeptide(L)'
;MLAGSSVKGATASYAEKIGLPENVRQILFGDEDNAGAVVWHDAWWIPNGKPFAGEIITTHHQEYYNGKQEHADEMENSIPNQQIACQGSFYFVVECDNTAWANFANQLLFEMLQNQGMGSKTASGYGYFTVDETEQNRLNAQREEQAQQRAEEEKAEELAAMSEHERFIAKWKSKLSDYLKNNAVFLIRRIPICLTKWWRIFRLPATAKRYCLNRKRVLRKLSLPDGFKNNKETGLVINA
;
A
#
# COMPACT_ATOMS: atom_id res chain seq x y z
N MET A 1 19.43 0.84 3.71
CA MET A 1 18.61 0.26 2.63
C MET A 1 18.60 -1.24 2.81
N LEU A 2 17.46 -1.88 2.61
CA LEU A 2 17.35 -3.34 2.56
C LEU A 2 17.05 -3.73 1.11
N ALA A 3 17.85 -4.63 0.54
CA ALA A 3 17.69 -5.00 -0.87
C ALA A 3 16.38 -5.74 -1.11
N GLY A 4 15.70 -5.44 -2.21
CA GLY A 4 14.44 -6.05 -2.64
C GLY A 4 14.58 -7.54 -2.91
N SER A 5 15.77 -7.99 -3.33
CA SER A 5 16.11 -9.42 -3.43
C SER A 5 16.10 -10.10 -2.05
N SER A 6 16.62 -9.46 -1.02
CA SER A 6 16.58 -9.95 0.36
C SER A 6 15.14 -9.96 0.90
N VAL A 7 14.36 -8.92 0.63
CA VAL A 7 12.94 -8.84 0.99
C VAL A 7 12.16 -9.97 0.34
N LYS A 8 12.35 -10.18 -0.97
CA LYS A 8 11.75 -11.27 -1.74
C LYS A 8 12.12 -12.64 -1.15
N GLY A 9 13.42 -12.87 -0.93
CA GLY A 9 13.92 -14.15 -0.41
C GLY A 9 13.41 -14.47 1.00
N ALA A 10 13.43 -13.50 1.90
CA ALA A 10 12.90 -13.66 3.25
C ALA A 10 11.39 -13.97 3.24
N THR A 11 10.63 -13.23 2.41
CA THR A 11 9.19 -13.45 2.27
C THR A 11 8.87 -14.79 1.62
N ALA A 12 9.65 -15.24 0.64
CA ALA A 12 9.50 -16.55 0.01
C ALA A 12 9.75 -17.70 1.01
N SER A 13 10.82 -17.59 1.80
CA SER A 13 11.14 -18.56 2.86
C SER A 13 10.03 -18.61 3.93
N TYR A 14 9.49 -17.45 4.30
CA TYR A 14 8.36 -17.40 5.23
C TYR A 14 7.09 -18.04 4.64
N ALA A 15 6.81 -17.79 3.35
CA ALA A 15 5.67 -18.40 2.65
C ALA A 15 5.76 -19.93 2.64
N GLU A 16 6.96 -20.48 2.42
CA GLU A 16 7.19 -21.92 2.51
C GLU A 16 6.97 -22.43 3.94
N LYS A 17 7.50 -21.73 4.94
CA LYS A 17 7.36 -22.07 6.37
C LYS A 17 5.91 -22.14 6.84
N ILE A 18 5.05 -21.24 6.38
CA ILE A 18 3.61 -21.24 6.71
C ILE A 18 2.80 -22.24 5.86
N GLY A 19 3.44 -22.96 4.94
CA GLY A 19 2.81 -23.99 4.11
C GLY A 19 1.95 -23.42 2.98
N LEU A 20 2.33 -22.27 2.42
CA LEU A 20 1.57 -21.65 1.33
C LEU A 20 1.60 -22.55 0.07
N PRO A 21 0.45 -22.75 -0.61
CA PRO A 21 0.38 -23.60 -1.80
C PRO A 21 1.39 -23.19 -2.88
N GLU A 22 2.00 -24.18 -3.54
CA GLU A 22 3.04 -23.98 -4.56
C GLU A 22 2.57 -23.05 -5.68
N ASN A 23 1.35 -23.23 -6.18
CA ASN A 23 0.78 -22.38 -7.23
C ASN A 23 0.70 -20.90 -6.80
N VAL A 24 0.46 -20.62 -5.52
CA VAL A 24 0.45 -19.24 -5.01
C VAL A 24 1.87 -18.70 -4.89
N ARG A 25 2.82 -19.52 -4.42
CA ARG A 25 4.25 -19.13 -4.34
C ARG A 25 4.83 -18.81 -5.71
N GLN A 26 4.53 -19.62 -6.73
CA GLN A 26 4.96 -19.38 -8.11
C GLN A 26 4.42 -18.07 -8.67
N ILE A 27 3.16 -17.72 -8.37
CA ILE A 27 2.58 -16.43 -8.79
C ILE A 27 3.33 -15.26 -8.12
N LEU A 28 3.65 -15.36 -6.83
CA LEU A 28 4.26 -14.26 -6.08
C LEU A 28 5.75 -14.08 -6.35
N PHE A 29 6.48 -15.18 -6.48
CA PHE A 29 7.95 -15.19 -6.52
C PHE A 29 8.52 -15.63 -7.87
N GLY A 30 7.73 -16.28 -8.72
CA GLY A 30 8.20 -16.95 -9.93
C GLY A 30 8.73 -18.36 -9.65
N ASP A 31 9.08 -19.05 -10.73
CA ASP A 31 9.78 -20.33 -10.74
C ASP A 31 10.99 -20.26 -11.70
N GLU A 32 11.56 -21.40 -12.07
CA GLU A 32 12.70 -21.44 -13.00
C GLU A 32 12.33 -21.00 -14.42
N ASP A 33 11.07 -21.16 -14.82
CA ASP A 33 10.58 -20.92 -16.18
C ASP A 33 9.82 -19.59 -16.33
N ASN A 34 9.25 -19.07 -15.23
CA ASN A 34 8.32 -17.94 -15.22
C ASN A 34 8.72 -16.90 -14.18
N ALA A 35 8.67 -15.63 -14.59
CA ALA A 35 8.83 -14.50 -13.66
C ALA A 35 7.62 -14.39 -12.72
N GLY A 36 7.86 -14.00 -11.47
CA GLY A 36 6.80 -13.68 -10.52
C GLY A 36 5.99 -12.45 -10.94
N ALA A 37 4.71 -12.43 -10.58
CA ALA A 37 3.78 -11.33 -10.89
C ALA A 37 3.97 -10.10 -9.98
N VAL A 38 4.79 -10.21 -8.94
CA VAL A 38 5.00 -9.17 -7.92
C VAL A 38 6.44 -8.65 -7.99
N VAL A 39 6.57 -7.33 -8.04
CA VAL A 39 7.86 -6.63 -7.97
C VAL A 39 8.12 -6.23 -6.51
N TRP A 40 9.28 -6.65 -6.02
CA TRP A 40 9.73 -6.42 -4.64
C TRP A 40 10.80 -5.34 -4.66
N HIS A 41 10.43 -4.13 -4.23
CA HIS A 41 11.34 -2.99 -4.24
C HIS A 41 12.27 -2.99 -3.02
N ASP A 42 13.38 -2.25 -3.13
CA ASP A 42 14.27 -1.99 -2.00
C ASP A 42 13.52 -1.25 -0.89
N ALA A 43 13.77 -1.63 0.37
CA ALA A 43 13.24 -0.91 1.51
C ALA A 43 14.16 0.25 1.90
N TRP A 44 13.60 1.46 1.94
CA TRP A 44 14.32 2.69 2.21
C TRP A 44 14.18 3.10 3.67
N TRP A 45 15.29 3.51 4.30
CA TRP A 45 15.24 4.04 5.66
C TRP A 45 14.65 5.46 5.63
N ILE A 46 13.73 5.74 6.56
CA ILE A 46 13.04 7.03 6.68
C ILE A 46 13.88 7.93 7.58
N PRO A 47 14.23 9.16 7.14
CA PRO A 47 15.07 10.07 7.90
C PRO A 47 14.32 10.76 9.05
N ASN A 48 14.02 10.00 10.11
CA ASN A 48 13.36 10.47 11.33
C ASN A 48 14.27 10.46 12.58
N GLY A 49 15.54 10.09 12.45
CA GLY A 49 16.45 10.00 13.60
C GLY A 49 17.89 9.62 13.26
N LYS A 50 18.59 8.99 14.21
CA LYS A 50 19.94 8.43 13.98
C LYS A 50 19.81 7.00 13.48
N PRO A 51 20.22 6.68 12.23
CA PRO A 51 20.04 5.35 11.64
C PRO A 51 20.92 4.28 12.27
N PHE A 52 22.03 4.67 12.90
CA PHE A 52 23.05 3.76 13.38
C PHE A 52 23.22 3.85 14.90
N ALA A 53 23.25 2.69 15.54
CA ALA A 53 23.55 2.52 16.95
C ALA A 53 24.83 1.70 17.09
N GLY A 54 25.77 2.17 17.93
CA GLY A 54 26.98 1.42 18.24
C GLY A 54 26.66 0.29 19.22
N GLU A 55 27.17 -0.91 18.94
CA GLU A 55 26.98 -2.09 19.77
C GLU A 55 28.30 -2.81 20.02
N ILE A 56 28.34 -3.60 21.09
CA ILE A 56 29.48 -4.44 21.42
C ILE A 56 28.96 -5.85 21.64
N ILE A 57 29.56 -6.81 20.93
CA ILE A 57 29.30 -8.22 21.13
C ILE A 57 30.56 -8.87 21.65
N THR A 58 30.44 -9.56 22.78
CA THR A 58 31.53 -10.29 23.42
C THR A 58 31.36 -11.78 23.19
N THR A 59 32.28 -12.38 22.44
CA THR A 59 32.33 -13.85 22.29
C THR A 59 33.24 -14.45 23.36
N HIS A 60 32.71 -15.42 24.10
CA HIS A 60 33.44 -16.09 25.19
C HIS A 60 34.13 -17.40 24.77
N HIS A 61 33.96 -17.88 23.54
CA HIS A 61 34.54 -19.14 23.04
C HIS A 61 35.02 -19.03 21.58
N GLN A 62 35.84 -18.03 21.29
CA GLN A 62 36.19 -17.70 19.91
C GLN A 62 37.10 -18.77 19.28
N GLU A 63 37.99 -19.40 20.06
CA GLU A 63 38.83 -20.49 19.54
C GLU A 63 38.04 -21.74 19.20
N TYR A 64 37.02 -22.07 20.00
CA TYR A 64 36.08 -23.17 19.73
C TYR A 64 35.29 -22.93 18.43
N TYR A 65 34.68 -21.75 18.27
CA TYR A 65 33.91 -21.44 17.05
C TYR A 65 34.77 -21.40 15.78
N ASN A 66 36.08 -21.11 15.92
CA ASN A 66 37.03 -21.13 14.80
C ASN A 66 37.66 -22.51 14.57
N GLY A 67 37.22 -23.56 15.29
CA GLY A 67 37.73 -24.93 15.14
C GLY A 67 39.18 -25.11 15.60
N LYS A 68 39.72 -24.18 16.38
CA LYS A 68 41.08 -24.27 16.95
C LYS A 68 41.11 -25.11 18.23
N GLN A 69 39.96 -25.25 18.89
CA GLN A 69 39.74 -26.13 20.04
C GLN A 69 38.54 -27.04 19.78
N GLU A 70 38.65 -28.30 20.20
CA GLU A 70 37.60 -29.32 20.05
C GLU A 70 36.45 -29.13 21.06
N HIS A 71 36.74 -28.51 22.19
CA HIS A 71 35.78 -28.21 23.25
C HIS A 71 35.82 -26.73 23.61
N ALA A 72 34.66 -26.19 24.02
CA ALA A 72 34.56 -24.82 24.51
C ALA A 72 35.23 -24.69 25.88
N ASP A 73 36.27 -23.86 25.97
CA ASP A 73 36.92 -23.51 27.24
C ASP A 73 36.21 -22.30 27.88
N GLU A 74 35.73 -22.46 29.12
CA GLU A 74 35.04 -21.41 29.88
C GLU A 74 35.99 -20.36 30.47
N MET A 75 37.30 -20.56 30.36
CA MET A 75 38.32 -19.64 30.88
C MET A 75 38.86 -18.66 29.82
N GLU A 76 38.34 -18.68 28.58
CA GLU A 76 38.76 -17.74 27.54
C GLU A 76 38.28 -16.31 27.87
N ASN A 77 39.16 -15.32 27.63
CA ASN A 77 38.82 -13.92 27.81
C ASN A 77 37.88 -13.43 26.70
N SER A 78 36.82 -12.72 27.07
CA SER A 78 35.92 -12.09 26.11
C SER A 78 36.64 -11.03 25.28
N ILE A 79 36.57 -11.16 23.95
CA ILE A 79 37.07 -10.15 23.03
C ILE A 79 35.88 -9.27 22.60
N PRO A 80 35.81 -7.99 23.03
CA PRO A 80 34.72 -7.11 22.63
C PRO A 80 34.86 -6.75 21.14
N ASN A 81 33.89 -7.17 20.33
CA ASN A 81 33.79 -6.78 18.93
C ASN A 81 32.79 -5.64 18.78
N GLN A 82 33.28 -4.47 18.34
CA GLN A 82 32.44 -3.31 18.06
C GLN A 82 31.70 -3.50 16.74
N GLN A 83 30.40 -3.28 16.77
CA GLN A 83 29.52 -3.42 15.62
C GLN A 83 28.59 -2.22 15.51
N ILE A 84 27.96 -2.08 14.36
CA ILE A 84 26.99 -1.04 14.09
C ILE A 84 25.67 -1.72 13.78
N ALA A 85 24.67 -1.49 14.63
CA ALA A 85 23.29 -1.86 14.37
C ALA A 85 22.55 -0.73 13.66
N CYS A 86 21.51 -1.09 12.91
CA CYS A 86 20.62 -0.14 12.28
C CYS A 86 19.30 -0.08 13.04
N GLN A 87 18.74 1.12 13.23
CA GLN A 87 17.48 1.36 13.93
C GLN A 87 16.64 2.39 13.18
N GLY A 88 15.32 2.36 13.42
CA GLY A 88 14.38 3.35 12.93
C GLY A 88 13.42 2.82 11.86
N SER A 89 12.72 3.72 11.18
CA SER A 89 11.60 3.33 10.33
C SER A 89 12.04 3.09 8.89
N PHE A 90 11.51 2.03 8.28
CA PHE A 90 11.77 1.65 6.90
C PHE A 90 10.47 1.67 6.09
N TYR A 91 10.59 2.11 4.85
CA TYR A 91 9.51 2.15 3.88
C TYR A 91 9.69 1.02 2.86
N PHE A 92 8.76 0.06 2.91
CA PHE A 92 8.70 -1.09 2.00
C PHE A 92 7.67 -0.81 0.91
N VAL A 93 7.97 -1.21 -0.32
CA VAL A 93 7.03 -1.11 -1.45
C VAL A 93 6.95 -2.44 -2.18
N VAL A 94 5.72 -2.87 -2.40
CA VAL A 94 5.41 -3.99 -3.28
C VAL A 94 4.52 -3.48 -4.40
N GLU A 95 4.85 -3.89 -5.62
CA GLU A 95 4.12 -3.50 -6.82
C GLU A 95 3.57 -4.72 -7.55
N CYS A 96 2.29 -4.65 -7.93
CA CYS A 96 1.65 -5.65 -8.78
C CYS A 96 0.52 -5.01 -9.59
N ASP A 97 0.33 -5.47 -10.82
CA ASP A 97 -0.78 -5.02 -11.67
C ASP A 97 -2.16 -5.35 -11.05
N ASN A 98 -2.24 -6.44 -10.29
CA ASN A 98 -3.44 -6.83 -9.58
C ASN A 98 -3.37 -6.39 -8.11
N THR A 99 -4.26 -5.48 -7.73
CA THR A 99 -4.31 -4.91 -6.38
C THR A 99 -4.59 -5.94 -5.28
N ALA A 100 -5.32 -7.02 -5.57
CA ALA A 100 -5.56 -8.08 -4.60
C ALA A 100 -4.27 -8.86 -4.30
N TRP A 101 -3.45 -9.11 -5.31
CA TRP A 101 -2.14 -9.75 -5.16
C TRP A 101 -1.13 -8.83 -4.48
N ALA A 102 -1.13 -7.53 -4.80
CA ALA A 102 -0.31 -6.53 -4.09
C ALA A 102 -0.63 -6.52 -2.59
N ASN A 103 -1.92 -6.44 -2.23
CA ASN A 103 -2.37 -6.45 -0.84
C ASN A 103 -1.98 -7.73 -0.11
N PHE A 104 -2.15 -8.89 -0.76
CA PHE A 104 -1.77 -10.18 -0.19
C PHE A 104 -0.26 -10.28 0.05
N ALA A 105 0.55 -9.87 -0.93
CA ALA A 105 2.01 -9.85 -0.82
C ALA A 105 2.48 -8.92 0.31
N ASN A 106 1.84 -7.75 0.45
CA ASN A 106 2.11 -6.83 1.55
C ASN A 106 1.77 -7.40 2.92
N GLN A 107 0.62 -8.08 3.05
CA GLN A 107 0.25 -8.74 4.29
C GLN A 107 1.25 -9.85 4.64
N LEU A 108 1.65 -10.65 3.66
CA LEU A 108 2.64 -11.72 3.83
C LEU A 108 4.01 -11.16 4.25
N LEU A 109 4.44 -10.06 3.61
CA LEU A 109 5.65 -9.32 3.98
C LEU A 109 5.58 -8.82 5.43
N PHE A 110 4.45 -8.25 5.83
CA PHE A 110 4.24 -7.77 7.18
C PHE A 110 4.32 -8.89 8.22
N GLU A 111 3.63 -10.00 7.98
CA GLU A 111 3.65 -11.17 8.85
C GLU A 111 5.06 -11.79 8.95
N MET A 112 5.81 -11.81 7.85
CA MET A 112 7.21 -12.25 7.84
C MET A 112 8.08 -11.35 8.74
N LEU A 113 7.97 -10.03 8.59
CA LEU A 113 8.78 -9.08 9.34
C LEU A 113 8.51 -9.11 10.85
N GLN A 114 7.27 -9.46 11.24
CA GLN A 114 6.90 -9.63 12.65
C GLN A 114 7.31 -10.97 13.25
N ASN A 115 7.18 -12.06 12.49
CA ASN A 115 7.31 -13.42 13.04
C ASN A 115 8.66 -14.09 12.78
N GLN A 116 9.33 -13.72 11.68
CA GLN A 116 10.62 -14.28 11.29
C GLN A 116 11.74 -13.25 11.44
N GLY A 117 11.42 -11.98 11.22
CA GLY A 117 12.40 -10.91 11.16
C GLY A 117 13.26 -11.00 9.90
N MET A 118 14.01 -9.94 9.63
CA MET A 118 14.89 -9.81 8.47
C MET A 118 16.24 -9.23 8.87
N GLY A 119 17.31 -9.76 8.28
CA GLY A 119 18.68 -9.36 8.56
C GLY A 119 19.46 -10.46 9.29
N SER A 120 20.40 -10.05 10.13
CA SER A 120 21.28 -10.98 10.86
C SER A 120 20.88 -11.11 12.32
N LYS A 121 21.19 -12.26 12.93
CA LYS A 121 21.04 -12.51 14.38
C LYS A 121 19.61 -12.41 14.92
N THR A 122 18.63 -12.82 14.11
CA THR A 122 17.23 -12.93 14.51
C THR A 122 17.02 -13.83 15.73
N ALA A 123 17.87 -14.85 15.91
CA ALA A 123 17.85 -15.70 17.10
C ALA A 123 18.14 -14.95 18.41
N SER A 124 18.87 -13.83 18.35
CA SER A 124 19.19 -12.97 19.50
C SER A 124 18.23 -11.79 19.64
N GLY A 125 17.15 -11.74 18.84
CA GLY A 125 16.14 -10.68 18.89
C GLY A 125 16.35 -9.52 17.91
N TYR A 126 17.36 -9.58 17.04
CA TYR A 126 17.60 -8.52 16.03
C TYR A 126 16.72 -8.68 14.80
N GLY A 127 16.45 -7.56 14.10
CA GLY A 127 15.81 -7.59 12.79
C GLY A 127 14.31 -7.88 12.83
N TYR A 128 13.64 -7.72 13.98
CA TYR A 128 12.19 -7.73 14.04
C TYR A 128 11.66 -6.32 13.81
N PHE A 129 10.49 -6.24 13.18
CA PHE A 129 9.91 -4.95 12.84
C PHE A 129 8.48 -4.80 13.38
N THR A 130 8.08 -3.57 13.72
CA THR A 130 6.74 -3.22 14.22
C THR A 130 6.13 -2.05 13.46
N VAL A 131 4.81 -1.98 13.35
CA VAL A 131 4.14 -0.90 12.58
C VAL A 131 4.44 0.46 13.21
N ASP A 132 4.88 1.41 12.39
CA ASP A 132 4.98 2.82 12.77
C ASP A 132 3.76 3.58 12.23
N GLU A 133 2.67 3.59 13.00
CA GLU A 133 1.44 4.25 12.59
C GLU A 133 1.64 5.75 12.36
N THR A 134 2.56 6.38 13.10
CA THR A 134 2.81 7.82 13.03
C THR A 134 3.45 8.18 11.69
N GLU A 135 4.53 7.49 11.32
CA GLU A 135 5.20 7.71 10.04
C GLU A 135 4.35 7.25 8.86
N GLN A 136 3.58 6.16 9.02
CA GLN A 136 2.64 5.71 7.99
C GLN A 136 1.60 6.80 7.68
N ASN A 137 0.99 7.39 8.70
CA ASN A 137 0.01 8.46 8.53
C ASN A 137 0.64 9.71 7.89
N ARG A 138 1.86 10.06 8.29
CA ARG A 138 2.62 11.18 7.70
C ARG A 138 2.86 10.99 6.20
N LEU A 139 3.35 9.81 5.80
CA LEU A 139 3.60 9.51 4.38
C LEU A 139 2.30 9.46 3.57
N ASN A 140 1.21 8.93 4.13
CA ASN A 140 -0.08 8.90 3.45
C ASN A 140 -0.59 10.33 3.20
N ALA A 141 -0.54 11.21 4.21
CA ALA A 141 -0.93 12.61 4.05
C ALA A 141 -0.09 13.33 2.99
N GLN A 142 1.23 13.12 2.99
CA GLN A 142 2.12 13.70 1.97
C GLN A 142 1.79 13.20 0.55
N ARG A 143 1.45 11.92 0.39
CA ARG A 143 1.03 11.37 -0.91
C ARG A 143 -0.27 11.97 -1.40
N GLU A 144 -1.25 12.12 -0.51
CA GLU A 144 -2.53 12.72 -0.84
C GLU A 144 -2.36 14.18 -1.29
N GLU A 145 -1.55 14.95 -0.57
CA GLU A 145 -1.21 16.34 -0.94
C GLU A 145 -0.51 16.41 -2.30
N GLN A 146 0.51 15.58 -2.53
CA GLN A 146 1.20 15.53 -3.82
C GLN A 146 0.29 15.08 -4.96
N ALA A 147 -0.62 14.14 -4.72
CA ALA A 147 -1.59 13.71 -5.72
C ALA A 147 -2.57 14.82 -6.08
N GLN A 148 -2.98 15.64 -5.10
CA GLN A 148 -3.83 16.81 -5.35
C GLN A 148 -3.08 17.86 -6.17
N GLN A 149 -1.84 18.18 -5.79
CA GLN A 149 -1.00 19.14 -6.53
C GLN A 149 -0.79 18.70 -7.99
N ARG A 150 -0.41 17.43 -8.23
CA ARG A 150 -0.25 16.89 -9.59
C ARG A 150 -1.54 16.95 -10.39
N ALA A 151 -2.68 16.62 -9.78
CA ALA A 151 -3.97 16.69 -10.47
C ALA A 151 -4.42 18.13 -10.78
N GLU A 152 -3.98 19.12 -10.00
CA GLU A 152 -4.21 20.54 -10.28
C GLU A 152 -3.30 21.04 -11.39
N GLU A 153 -2.03 20.64 -11.38
CA GLU A 153 -1.05 20.93 -12.44
C GLU A 153 -1.50 20.34 -13.78
N GLU A 154 -1.90 19.06 -13.82
CA GLU A 154 -2.41 18.41 -15.03
C GLU A 154 -3.63 19.15 -15.61
N LYS A 155 -4.56 19.59 -14.74
CA LYS A 155 -5.73 20.37 -15.18
C LYS A 155 -5.34 21.76 -15.68
N ALA A 156 -4.34 22.39 -15.07
CA ALA A 156 -3.84 23.68 -15.50
C ALA A 156 -3.14 23.59 -16.85
N GLU A 157 -2.36 22.52 -17.07
CA GLU A 157 -1.72 22.20 -18.35
C GLU A 157 -2.75 21.89 -19.44
N GLU A 158 -3.77 21.07 -19.14
CA GLU A 158 -4.86 20.78 -20.08
C GLU A 158 -5.61 22.06 -20.46
N LEU A 159 -5.93 22.92 -19.49
CA LEU A 159 -6.56 24.21 -19.74
C LEU A 159 -5.65 25.15 -20.54
N ALA A 160 -4.33 25.13 -20.31
CA ALA A 160 -3.35 25.91 -21.06
C ALA A 160 -3.15 25.39 -22.50
N ALA A 161 -3.30 24.09 -22.74
CA ALA A 161 -3.24 23.48 -24.07
C ALA A 161 -4.51 23.75 -24.90
N MET A 162 -5.66 23.98 -24.25
CA MET A 162 -6.92 24.27 -24.91
C MET A 162 -6.95 25.64 -25.58
N SER A 163 -7.69 25.72 -26.70
CA SER A 163 -8.02 26.98 -27.36
C SER A 163 -8.97 27.85 -26.53
N GLU A 164 -9.02 29.17 -26.78
CA GLU A 164 -9.81 30.10 -25.94
C GLU A 164 -11.31 29.75 -25.84
N HIS A 165 -11.91 29.23 -26.92
CA HIS A 165 -13.31 28.84 -26.94
C HIS A 165 -13.58 27.56 -26.15
N GLU A 166 -12.65 26.61 -26.15
CA GLU A 166 -12.72 25.39 -25.34
C GLU A 166 -12.57 25.70 -23.85
N ARG A 167 -11.64 26.61 -23.49
CA ARG A 167 -11.49 27.13 -22.12
C ARG A 167 -12.78 27.78 -21.61
N PHE A 168 -13.47 28.54 -22.46
CA PHE A 168 -14.75 29.15 -22.12
C PHE A 168 -15.83 28.09 -21.83
N ILE A 169 -15.94 27.06 -22.68
CA ILE A 169 -16.89 25.95 -22.49
C ILE A 169 -16.59 25.18 -21.20
N ALA A 170 -15.32 24.86 -20.92
CA ALA A 170 -14.90 24.15 -19.70
C ALA A 170 -15.24 24.95 -18.43
N LYS A 171 -14.91 26.25 -18.42
CA LYS A 171 -15.22 27.17 -17.33
C LYS A 171 -16.72 27.23 -17.04
N TRP A 172 -17.55 27.35 -18.07
CA TRP A 172 -19.01 27.42 -17.90
C TRP A 172 -19.63 26.07 -17.50
N LYS A 173 -19.12 24.94 -18.01
CA LYS A 173 -19.54 23.61 -17.56
C LYS A 173 -19.27 23.40 -16.07
N SER A 174 -18.09 23.79 -15.59
CA SER A 174 -17.76 23.72 -14.15
C SER A 174 -18.72 24.56 -13.32
N LYS A 175 -18.89 25.84 -13.68
CA LYS A 175 -19.77 26.77 -12.96
C LYS A 175 -21.24 26.30 -12.93
N LEU A 176 -21.72 25.72 -14.03
CA LEU A 176 -23.07 25.15 -14.11
C LEU A 176 -23.19 23.88 -13.24
N SER A 177 -22.18 23.01 -13.25
CA SER A 177 -22.12 21.82 -12.39
C SER A 177 -22.14 22.19 -10.91
N ASP A 178 -21.35 23.18 -10.49
CA ASP A 178 -21.29 23.62 -9.09
C ASP A 178 -22.62 24.27 -8.65
N TYR A 179 -23.22 25.09 -9.52
CA TYR A 179 -24.55 25.65 -9.30
C TYR A 179 -25.61 24.55 -9.14
N LEU A 180 -25.56 23.51 -9.99
CA LEU A 180 -26.47 22.37 -9.90
C LEU A 180 -26.24 21.54 -8.64
N LYS A 181 -24.99 21.26 -8.23
CA LYS A 181 -24.70 20.53 -6.99
C LYS A 181 -25.17 21.30 -5.75
N ASN A 182 -24.92 22.60 -5.72
CA ASN A 182 -25.29 23.47 -4.59
C ASN A 182 -26.80 23.73 -4.53
N ASN A 183 -27.51 23.80 -5.66
CA ASN A 183 -28.96 23.96 -5.70
C ASN A 183 -29.77 22.67 -5.77
N ALA A 184 -29.17 21.52 -6.08
CA ALA A 184 -29.84 20.21 -6.00
C ALA A 184 -30.18 19.82 -4.55
N VAL A 185 -29.46 20.38 -3.57
CA VAL A 185 -29.83 20.28 -2.14
C VAL A 185 -31.22 20.89 -1.87
N PHE A 186 -31.67 21.84 -2.69
CA PHE A 186 -32.95 22.53 -2.52
C PHE A 186 -34.15 21.80 -3.14
N LEU A 187 -33.94 20.94 -4.15
CA LEU A 187 -35.05 20.30 -4.87
C LEU A 187 -35.52 18.96 -4.30
N ILE A 188 -34.76 18.32 -3.39
CA ILE A 188 -35.13 17.01 -2.81
C ILE A 188 -35.83 17.15 -1.45
N ARG A 189 -35.75 18.31 -0.77
CA ARG A 189 -36.37 18.54 0.54
C ARG A 189 -37.84 19.00 0.52
N ARG A 190 -38.48 19.10 -0.65
CA ARG A 190 -39.87 19.60 -0.77
C ARG A 190 -40.79 18.75 -1.65
N ILE A 191 -40.61 17.43 -1.62
CA ILE A 191 -41.62 16.49 -2.10
C ILE A 191 -42.20 15.80 -0.87
N PRO A 192 -43.42 16.12 -0.42
CA PRO A 192 -44.09 15.29 0.56
C PRO A 192 -44.27 13.90 -0.07
N ILE A 193 -43.76 12.89 0.62
CA ILE A 193 -44.00 11.48 0.31
C ILE A 193 -45.50 11.25 0.45
N CYS A 194 -46.23 11.36 -0.66
CA CYS A 194 -47.59 10.87 -0.80
C CYS A 194 -47.59 9.73 -1.83
N LEU A 195 -46.76 8.73 -1.55
CA LEU A 195 -46.72 7.46 -2.28
C LEU A 195 -47.85 6.58 -1.74
N THR A 196 -49.02 6.61 -2.38
CA THR A 196 -49.93 5.43 -2.50
C THR A 196 -51.15 5.63 -3.40
N LYS A 197 -51.52 6.84 -3.85
CA LYS A 197 -52.81 7.02 -4.58
C LYS A 197 -52.76 7.57 -6.02
N TRP A 198 -51.60 7.58 -6.67
CA TRP A 198 -51.44 8.17 -8.01
C TRP A 198 -51.18 7.19 -9.16
N TRP A 199 -51.43 5.89 -8.98
CA TRP A 199 -51.27 4.88 -10.04
C TRP A 199 -52.48 4.73 -10.99
N ARG A 200 -53.58 5.47 -10.77
CA ARG A 200 -54.85 5.28 -11.52
C ARG A 200 -55.20 6.36 -12.55
N ILE A 201 -54.45 7.46 -12.66
CA ILE A 201 -54.91 8.61 -13.48
C ILE A 201 -54.03 8.89 -14.71
N PHE A 202 -52.75 8.51 -14.73
CA PHE A 202 -51.90 8.69 -15.92
C PHE A 202 -51.63 7.37 -16.64
N ARG A 203 -52.32 7.17 -17.76
CA ARG A 203 -52.04 6.12 -18.76
C ARG A 203 -50.73 6.48 -19.48
N LEU A 204 -49.60 6.25 -18.83
CA LEU A 204 -48.27 6.44 -19.43
C LEU A 204 -48.02 5.35 -20.49
N PRO A 205 -47.54 5.71 -21.69
CA PRO A 205 -47.12 4.74 -22.70
C PRO A 205 -45.95 3.88 -22.19
N ALA A 206 -45.86 2.64 -22.69
CA ALA A 206 -44.94 1.59 -22.22
C ALA A 206 -43.45 1.98 -22.22
N THR A 207 -43.07 3.06 -22.91
CA THR A 207 -41.72 3.62 -22.94
C THR A 207 -41.27 4.23 -21.61
N ALA A 208 -42.19 4.75 -20.78
CA ALA A 208 -41.87 5.35 -19.48
C ALA A 208 -41.53 4.31 -18.38
N LYS A 209 -42.00 3.06 -18.51
CA LYS A 209 -41.59 1.96 -17.63
C LYS A 209 -40.10 1.61 -17.75
N ARG A 210 -39.49 1.91 -18.90
CA ARG A 210 -38.06 1.64 -19.16
C ARG A 210 -37.14 2.64 -18.45
N TYR A 211 -37.59 3.87 -18.22
CA TYR A 211 -36.83 4.90 -17.48
C TYR A 211 -36.77 4.63 -15.97
N CYS A 212 -37.86 4.17 -15.34
CA CYS A 212 -37.87 3.86 -13.91
C CYS A 212 -37.11 2.56 -13.57
N LEU A 213 -37.12 1.55 -14.43
CA LEU A 213 -36.31 0.33 -14.22
C LEU A 213 -34.82 0.56 -14.46
N ASN A 214 -34.45 1.42 -15.42
CA ASN A 214 -33.03 1.74 -15.65
C ASN A 214 -32.40 2.51 -14.49
N ARG A 215 -33.17 3.29 -13.71
CA ARG A 215 -32.62 4.01 -12.55
C ARG A 215 -32.13 3.05 -11.45
N LYS A 216 -32.82 1.92 -11.22
CA LYS A 216 -32.35 0.89 -10.25
C LYS A 216 -31.16 0.06 -10.77
N ARG A 217 -30.90 0.05 -12.07
CA ARG A 217 -29.74 -0.62 -12.69
C ARG A 217 -28.53 0.31 -12.78
N VAL A 218 -28.76 1.62 -12.99
CA VAL A 218 -27.73 2.66 -12.97
C VAL A 218 -27.27 2.97 -11.54
N LEU A 219 -28.17 2.93 -10.54
CA LEU A 219 -27.80 3.14 -9.13
C LEU A 219 -27.08 1.94 -8.49
N ARG A 220 -27.09 0.75 -9.11
CA ARG A 220 -26.23 -0.38 -8.75
C ARG A 220 -24.87 -0.37 -9.47
N LYS A 221 -24.68 0.58 -10.40
CA LYS A 221 -23.41 0.90 -11.06
C LYS A 221 -22.73 2.15 -10.46
N LEU A 222 -23.21 2.67 -9.33
CA LEU A 222 -22.34 3.42 -8.43
C LEU A 222 -21.50 2.39 -7.66
N SER A 223 -20.47 1.86 -8.32
CA SER A 223 -19.30 1.44 -7.58
C SER A 223 -18.80 2.64 -6.78
N LEU A 224 -18.25 2.33 -5.61
CA LEU A 224 -17.44 3.20 -4.76
C LEU A 224 -16.62 4.21 -5.59
N PRO A 225 -16.41 5.44 -5.08
CA PRO A 225 -15.74 6.50 -5.82
C PRO A 225 -14.51 5.96 -6.55
N ASP A 226 -14.49 6.14 -7.87
CA ASP A 226 -13.38 5.79 -8.77
C ASP A 226 -12.17 6.75 -8.55
N GLY A 227 -11.77 6.93 -7.29
CA GLY A 227 -10.60 7.70 -6.86
C GLY A 227 -9.52 6.86 -6.18
N PHE A 228 -9.67 5.53 -6.16
CA PHE A 228 -8.70 4.57 -5.62
C PHE A 228 -8.38 3.47 -6.63
N LYS A 229 -8.37 3.81 -7.92
CA LYS A 229 -7.93 2.93 -9.00
C LYS A 229 -6.65 3.52 -9.56
N ASN A 230 -5.55 2.77 -9.41
CA ASN A 230 -4.21 2.95 -10.00
C ASN A 230 -3.05 3.13 -9.01
N ASN A 231 -3.20 2.86 -7.71
CA ASN A 231 -2.00 2.58 -6.92
C ASN A 231 -1.63 1.11 -7.11
N LYS A 232 -0.79 0.86 -8.13
CA LYS A 232 -0.07 -0.42 -8.30
C LYS A 232 0.93 -0.66 -7.16
N GLU A 233 1.26 0.39 -6.42
CA GLU A 233 2.19 0.39 -5.31
C GLU A 233 1.43 0.45 -3.98
N THR A 234 1.62 -0.57 -3.15
CA THR A 234 1.15 -0.58 -1.78
C THR A 234 2.36 -0.47 -0.87
N GLY A 235 2.52 0.69 -0.23
CA GLY A 235 3.68 0.97 0.62
C GLY A 235 3.39 0.78 2.10
N LEU A 236 4.27 0.09 2.81
CA LEU A 236 4.16 -0.20 4.24
C LEU A 236 5.36 0.37 5.00
N VAL A 237 5.10 1.14 6.06
CA VAL A 237 6.12 1.68 6.95
C VAL A 237 6.23 0.79 8.18
N ILE A 238 7.44 0.31 8.44
CA ILE A 238 7.70 -0.57 9.57
C ILE A 238 8.99 -0.15 10.28
N ASN A 239 8.91 0.00 11.60
CA ASN A 239 10.00 0.35 12.50
C ASN A 239 10.84 -0.87 12.86
N ALA A 240 12.16 -0.74 12.78
CA ALA A 240 13.15 -1.74 13.18
C ALA A 240 13.87 -1.33 14.47
#